data_AF-A0A516V741-F1
#
_entry.id   AF-A0A516V741-F1
#
_cell.length_a   1.000
_cell.length_b   1.000
_cell.length_c   1.000
_cell.angle_alpha   90.00
_cell.angle_beta   90.00
_cell.angle_gamma   90.00
#
_symmetry.space_group_name_H-M   'P 1'
#
loop_
_entity.id
_entity.type
_entity.pdbx_description
1 polymer ?
#
loop_
_entity_poly.entity_id
_entity_poly.type
_entity_poly.pdbx_seq_one_letter_code
_entity_poly.pdbx_strand_id
1 'polypeptide(L)'
;MKLHSDQTESNSLSILGAEVVRLIKTANYQELATRFGYALAFGQEPSAVMKQEIAMCLSEEGRCATIDDAANPDISVQYFKPNDSNLFALVKCFLPLLQDPGEILVELIVTSEGLDNHVCIEQISYASSIGWAERSEAQRTLRT
;
A
#
# COMPACT_ATOMS: atom_id res chain seq x y z
N MET A 1 -13.75 2.05 2.63
CA MET A 1 -14.49 3.16 1.99
C MET A 1 -15.29 2.66 0.80
N LYS A 2 -16.54 3.11 0.61
CA LYS A 2 -17.26 2.89 -0.66
C LYS A 2 -16.79 3.90 -1.71
N LEU A 3 -16.54 3.44 -2.93
CA LEU A 3 -16.12 4.26 -4.07
C LEU A 3 -17.31 4.66 -4.92
N HIS A 4 -17.25 5.88 -5.47
CA HIS A 4 -18.10 6.27 -6.59
C HIS A 4 -17.63 5.56 -7.88
N SER A 5 -18.50 5.44 -8.87
CA SER A 5 -18.21 4.72 -10.11
C SER A 5 -17.01 5.31 -10.88
N ASP A 6 -16.83 6.63 -10.82
CA ASP A 6 -15.73 7.38 -11.43
C ASP A 6 -14.41 7.32 -10.62
N GLN A 7 -14.44 6.75 -9.41
CA GLN A 7 -13.26 6.56 -8.57
C GLN A 7 -12.53 5.23 -8.81
N THR A 8 -12.96 4.46 -9.80
CA THR A 8 -12.34 3.17 -10.17
C THR A 8 -11.28 3.30 -11.25
N GLU A 9 -11.19 4.46 -11.90
CA GLU A 9 -10.19 4.79 -12.90
C GLU A 9 -8.80 4.98 -12.26
N SER A 10 -7.76 4.67 -13.04
CA SER A 10 -6.39 4.59 -12.52
C SER A 10 -5.95 5.89 -11.85
N ASN A 11 -6.27 7.04 -12.44
CA ASN A 11 -5.90 8.33 -11.88
C ASN A 11 -6.59 8.59 -10.53
N SER A 12 -7.88 8.27 -10.42
CA SER A 12 -8.64 8.40 -9.17
C SER A 12 -8.08 7.49 -8.08
N LEU A 13 -7.74 6.25 -8.43
CA LEU A 13 -7.12 5.29 -7.51
C LEU A 13 -5.71 5.73 -7.07
N SER A 14 -4.91 6.29 -7.97
CA SER A 14 -3.60 6.87 -7.62
C SER A 14 -3.73 8.07 -6.66
N ILE A 15 -4.76 8.91 -6.81
CA ILE A 15 -5.05 10.01 -5.89
C ILE A 15 -5.35 9.48 -4.48
N LEU A 16 -6.11 8.38 -4.37
CA LEU A 16 -6.36 7.72 -3.08
C LEU A 16 -5.06 7.18 -2.46
N GLY A 17 -4.19 6.58 -3.27
CA GLY A 17 -2.86 6.16 -2.83
C GLY A 17 -2.02 7.32 -2.29
N ALA A 18 -2.01 8.45 -3.00
CA ALA A 18 -1.28 9.65 -2.58
C ALA A 18 -1.80 10.21 -1.25
N GLU A 19 -3.12 10.11 -1.04
CA GLU A 19 -3.74 10.51 0.20
C GLU A 19 -3.36 9.60 1.38
N VAL A 20 -3.34 8.27 1.17
CA VAL A 20 -2.82 7.31 2.15
C VAL A 20 -1.38 7.65 2.53
N VAL A 21 -0.51 7.89 1.55
CA VAL A 21 0.88 8.29 1.80
C VAL A 21 0.96 9.56 2.63
N ARG A 22 0.18 10.59 2.28
CA ARG A 22 0.15 11.86 3.03
C ARG A 22 -0.25 11.64 4.48
N LEU A 23 -1.27 10.83 4.75
CA LEU A 23 -1.72 10.52 6.11
C LEU A 23 -0.66 9.76 6.91
N ILE A 24 0.07 8.84 6.27
CA ILE A 24 1.19 8.11 6.89
C ILE A 24 2.34 9.06 7.24
N LYS A 25 2.78 9.89 6.28
CA LYS A 25 3.86 10.88 6.50
C LYS A 25 3.53 11.88 7.61
N THR A 26 2.26 12.24 7.76
CA THR A 26 1.79 13.13 8.83
C THR A 26 1.41 12.40 10.13
N ALA A 27 1.70 11.09 10.22
CA ALA A 27 1.36 10.23 11.34
C ALA A 27 -0.13 10.28 11.77
N ASN A 28 -1.03 10.57 10.83
CA ASN A 28 -2.46 10.68 11.07
C ASN A 28 -3.17 9.33 10.84
N TYR A 29 -2.85 8.36 11.69
CA TYR A 29 -3.37 7.00 11.58
C TYR A 29 -4.86 6.89 11.91
N GLN A 30 -5.38 7.79 12.74
CA GLN A 30 -6.81 7.83 13.06
C GLN A 30 -7.64 8.16 11.82
N GLU A 31 -7.24 9.18 11.07
CA GLU A 31 -7.90 9.56 9.82
C GLU A 31 -7.74 8.47 8.75
N LEU A 32 -6.53 7.88 8.68
CA LEU A 32 -6.24 6.76 7.78
C LEU A 32 -7.18 5.58 8.01
N ALA A 33 -7.32 5.15 9.26
CA ALA A 33 -8.24 4.09 9.68
C ALA A 33 -9.70 4.45 9.45
N THR A 34 -10.10 5.68 9.76
CA THR A 34 -11.50 6.14 9.62
C THR A 34 -11.94 6.10 8.16
N ARG A 35 -11.04 6.47 7.23
CA ARG A 35 -11.37 6.55 5.81
C ARG A 35 -11.20 5.22 5.11
N PHE A 36 -10.04 4.60 5.24
CA PHE A 36 -9.68 3.42 4.46
C PHE A 36 -9.95 2.12 5.22
N GLY A 37 -9.98 2.14 6.55
CA GLY A 37 -10.02 0.91 7.36
C GLY A 37 -8.76 0.07 7.19
N TYR A 38 -8.71 -1.09 7.84
CA TYR A 38 -7.62 -2.05 7.68
C TYR A 38 -8.12 -3.49 7.65
N ALA A 39 -7.79 -4.24 6.60
CA ALA A 39 -8.23 -5.63 6.43
C ALA A 39 -7.60 -6.55 7.49
N LEU A 40 -6.33 -6.33 7.83
CA LEU A 40 -5.55 -7.18 8.74
C LEU A 40 -5.57 -6.70 10.20
N ALA A 41 -6.56 -5.87 10.59
CA ALA A 41 -6.71 -5.48 12.00
C ALA A 41 -7.20 -6.63 12.90
N PHE A 42 -7.88 -7.65 12.34
CA PHE A 42 -8.38 -8.83 13.06
C PHE A 42 -9.15 -8.51 14.36
N GLY A 43 -10.02 -7.49 14.33
CA GLY A 43 -10.84 -7.08 15.47
C GLY A 43 -10.14 -6.14 16.46
N GLN A 44 -8.88 -5.79 16.22
CA GLN A 44 -8.17 -4.74 16.94
C GLN A 44 -8.50 -3.35 16.36
N GLU A 45 -8.10 -2.30 17.08
CA GLU A 45 -8.28 -0.93 16.63
C GLU A 45 -7.35 -0.66 15.41
N PRO A 46 -7.89 -0.37 14.22
CA PRO A 46 -7.09 -0.32 13.00
C PRO A 46 -5.97 0.72 13.03
N SER A 47 -6.18 1.88 13.63
CA SER A 47 -5.15 2.94 13.66
C SER A 47 -3.92 2.52 14.46
N ALA A 48 -4.12 1.80 15.57
CA ALA A 48 -3.06 1.27 16.42
C ALA A 48 -2.28 0.17 15.71
N VAL A 49 -2.97 -0.75 15.03
CA VAL A 49 -2.31 -1.82 14.26
C VAL A 49 -1.47 -1.24 13.12
N MET A 50 -2.03 -0.32 12.32
CA MET A 50 -1.27 0.33 11.24
C MET A 50 -0.03 1.06 11.77
N LYS A 51 -0.18 1.80 12.89
CA LYS A 51 0.95 2.49 13.53
C LYS A 51 2.03 1.50 13.97
N GLN A 52 1.63 0.38 14.56
CA GLN A 52 2.54 -0.67 14.99
C GLN A 52 3.27 -1.30 13.81
N GLU A 53 2.58 -1.64 12.73
CA GLU A 53 3.19 -2.25 11.55
C GLU A 53 4.16 -1.33 10.84
N ILE A 54 3.83 -0.03 10.72
CA ILE A 54 4.76 0.96 10.20
C ILE A 54 6.00 1.04 11.09
N ALA A 55 5.83 1.07 12.42
CA ALA A 55 6.97 1.07 13.34
C ALA A 55 7.81 -0.20 13.24
N MET A 56 7.20 -1.36 13.02
CA MET A 56 7.92 -2.62 12.76
C MET A 56 8.72 -2.53 11.47
N CYS A 57 8.12 -2.08 10.36
CA CYS A 57 8.83 -1.92 9.08
C CYS A 57 10.09 -1.05 9.21
N LEU A 58 10.02 0.01 10.03
CA LEU A 58 11.13 0.95 10.25
C LEU A 58 12.23 0.43 11.19
N SER A 59 11.95 -0.59 12.00
CA SER A 59 12.84 -1.07 13.07
C SER A 59 13.26 -2.54 12.96
N GLU A 60 12.60 -3.32 12.10
CA GLU A 60 12.91 -4.72 11.87
C GLU A 60 14.36 -4.91 11.40
N GLU A 61 14.92 -6.07 11.76
CA GLU A 61 16.31 -6.46 11.39
C GLU A 61 17.38 -5.46 11.85
N GLY A 62 17.09 -4.67 12.90
CA GLY A 62 18.02 -3.68 13.44
C GLY A 62 18.09 -2.39 12.61
N ARG A 63 17.14 -2.19 11.68
CA ARG A 63 16.98 -0.92 10.96
C ARG A 63 16.71 0.22 11.95
N CYS A 64 17.21 1.40 11.61
CA CYS A 64 16.85 2.66 12.25
C CYS A 64 16.43 3.62 11.14
N ALA A 65 15.45 3.19 10.35
CA ALA A 65 14.98 3.92 9.19
C ALA A 65 13.93 4.95 9.59
N THR A 66 13.81 6.00 8.79
CA THR A 66 12.73 6.98 8.88
C THR A 66 12.14 7.19 7.51
N ILE A 67 10.84 7.44 7.42
CA ILE A 67 10.20 7.78 6.14
C ILE A 67 10.82 9.08 5.62
N ASP A 68 11.18 9.12 4.33
CA ASP A 68 11.63 10.34 3.68
C ASP A 68 10.41 11.20 3.32
N ASP A 69 10.15 12.22 4.14
CA ASP A 69 9.04 13.14 3.95
C ASP A 69 9.16 13.96 2.66
N ALA A 70 10.38 14.24 2.19
CA ALA A 70 10.65 15.04 1.01
C ALA A 70 10.58 14.24 -0.31
N ALA A 71 10.81 12.92 -0.25
CA ALA A 71 10.73 12.06 -1.42
C ALA A 71 9.27 11.86 -1.90
N ASN A 72 9.07 11.85 -3.21
CA ASN A 72 7.77 11.48 -3.77
C ASN A 72 7.59 9.96 -3.66
N PRO A 73 6.40 9.48 -3.24
CA PRO A 73 6.11 8.06 -3.29
C PRO A 73 6.00 7.56 -4.73
N ASP A 74 6.31 6.28 -4.97
CA ASP A 74 5.90 5.59 -6.19
C ASP A 74 4.52 4.96 -5.97
N ILE A 75 3.57 5.22 -6.86
CA ILE A 75 2.20 4.74 -6.75
C ILE A 75 1.82 4.06 -8.06
N SER A 76 1.53 2.76 -7.99
CA SER A 76 1.09 1.98 -9.14
C SER A 76 -0.30 1.37 -8.91
N VAL A 77 -1.08 1.31 -9.98
CA VAL A 77 -2.42 0.71 -10.00
C VAL A 77 -2.39 -0.50 -10.91
N GLN A 78 -2.90 -1.62 -10.42
CA GLN A 78 -3.00 -2.88 -11.18
C GLN A 78 -4.45 -3.36 -11.13
N TYR A 79 -4.97 -3.78 -12.27
CA TYR A 79 -6.32 -4.33 -12.36
C TYR A 79 -6.29 -5.85 -12.41
N PHE A 80 -7.20 -6.47 -11.68
CA PHE A 80 -7.37 -7.92 -11.72
C PHE A 80 -8.23 -8.30 -12.93
N LYS A 81 -7.98 -9.49 -13.48
CA LYS A 81 -8.95 -10.16 -14.35
C LYS A 81 -10.15 -10.60 -13.50
N PRO A 82 -11.32 -10.85 -14.11
CA PRO A 82 -12.45 -11.46 -13.41
C PRO A 82 -11.99 -12.69 -12.59
N ASN A 83 -12.43 -12.75 -11.33
CA ASN A 83 -12.02 -13.77 -10.37
C ASN A 83 -13.15 -14.01 -9.36
N ASP A 84 -13.07 -15.14 -8.65
CA ASP A 84 -14.09 -15.57 -7.69
C ASP A 84 -13.95 -14.88 -6.31
N SER A 85 -12.93 -14.03 -6.14
CA SER A 85 -12.62 -13.32 -4.90
C SER A 85 -13.05 -11.86 -4.92
N ASN A 86 -13.80 -11.44 -5.93
CA ASN A 86 -14.29 -10.07 -6.09
C ASN A 86 -13.19 -9.00 -6.14
N LEU A 87 -11.94 -9.37 -6.43
CA LEU A 87 -10.83 -8.42 -6.52
C LEU A 87 -10.95 -7.64 -7.83
N PHE A 88 -10.86 -6.31 -7.73
CA PHE A 88 -11.02 -5.42 -8.88
C PHE A 88 -9.72 -4.72 -9.24
N ALA A 89 -9.10 -4.05 -8.27
CA ALA A 89 -7.83 -3.36 -8.46
C ALA A 89 -6.98 -3.41 -7.19
N LEU A 90 -5.67 -3.25 -7.37
CA LEU A 90 -4.66 -3.11 -6.32
C LEU A 90 -3.92 -1.80 -6.54
N VAL A 91 -3.83 -0.98 -5.50
CA VAL A 91 -2.99 0.22 -5.48
C VAL A 91 -1.81 -0.06 -4.57
N LYS A 92 -0.60 -0.03 -5.13
CA LYS A 92 0.65 -0.16 -4.38
C LYS A 92 1.23 1.23 -4.18
N CYS A 93 1.49 1.61 -2.94
CA CYS A 93 2.16 2.85 -2.58
C CYS A 93 3.51 2.52 -1.93
N PHE A 94 4.59 2.91 -2.56
CA PHE A 94 5.95 2.76 -2.04
C PHE A 94 6.39 4.09 -1.42
N LEU A 95 6.69 4.07 -0.13
CA LEU A 95 7.17 5.21 0.62
C LEU A 95 8.68 5.06 0.84
N PRO A 96 9.50 5.93 0.21
CA PRO A 96 10.94 5.88 0.38
C PRO A 96 11.37 6.12 1.81
N LEU A 97 12.47 5.46 2.20
CA LEU A 97 13.09 5.62 3.51
C LEU A 97 14.39 6.42 3.39
N LEU A 98 14.67 7.23 4.40
CA LEU A 98 15.91 7.99 4.51
C LEU A 98 17.04 7.05 4.94
N GLN A 99 18.16 7.07 4.19
CA GLN A 99 19.36 6.27 4.48
C GLN A 99 19.14 4.75 4.50
N ASP A 100 18.02 4.26 3.98
CA ASP A 100 17.73 2.84 3.79
C ASP A 100 17.37 2.61 2.32
N PRO A 101 17.93 1.59 1.65
CA PRO A 101 17.64 1.33 0.25
C PRO A 101 16.23 0.73 0.02
N GLY A 102 15.52 0.33 1.08
CA GLY A 102 14.15 -0.17 1.00
C GLY A 102 13.09 0.91 1.16
N GLU A 103 11.84 0.45 1.14
CA GLU A 103 10.64 1.28 1.14
C GLU A 103 9.57 0.64 2.04
N ILE A 104 8.63 1.44 2.52
CA ILE A 104 7.38 0.90 3.06
C ILE A 104 6.41 0.72 1.89
N LEU A 105 5.96 -0.50 1.65
CA LEU A 105 4.88 -0.81 0.73
C LEU A 105 3.55 -0.83 1.49
N VAL A 106 2.62 0.01 1.06
CA VAL A 106 1.23 0.00 1.50
C VAL A 106 0.35 -0.43 0.34
N GLU A 107 -0.43 -1.48 0.56
CA GLU A 107 -1.32 -2.04 -0.44
C GLU A 107 -2.77 -1.67 -0.11
N LEU A 108 -3.46 -1.03 -1.06
CA LEU A 108 -4.90 -0.83 -0.99
C LEU A 108 -5.56 -1.80 -1.96
N ILE A 109 -6.51 -2.57 -1.47
CA ILE A 109 -7.30 -3.48 -2.30
C ILE A 109 -8.66 -2.86 -2.61
N VAL A 110 -9.05 -2.94 -3.88
CA VAL A 110 -10.40 -2.58 -4.34
C VAL A 110 -11.16 -3.86 -4.63
N THR A 111 -12.35 -3.99 -4.02
CA THR A 111 -13.27 -5.10 -4.26
C THR A 111 -14.56 -4.60 -4.90
N SER A 112 -15.19 -5.46 -5.70
CA SER A 112 -16.47 -5.19 -6.35
C SER A 112 -17.54 -6.17 -5.87
N GLU A 113 -18.67 -5.66 -5.40
CA GLU A 113 -19.86 -6.45 -5.09
C GLU A 113 -21.06 -5.88 -5.85
N GLY A 114 -21.44 -6.57 -6.93
CA GLY A 114 -22.46 -6.06 -7.85
C GLY A 114 -22.01 -4.77 -8.54
N LEU A 115 -22.71 -3.66 -8.27
CA LEU A 115 -22.38 -2.34 -8.80
C LEU A 115 -21.52 -1.51 -7.83
N ASP A 116 -21.31 -2.00 -6.61
CA ASP A 116 -20.61 -1.27 -5.57
C ASP A 116 -19.14 -1.65 -5.54
N ASN A 117 -18.27 -0.63 -5.46
CA ASN A 117 -16.84 -0.81 -5.27
C ASN A 117 -16.43 -0.31 -3.89
N HIS A 118 -15.51 -1.02 -3.26
CA HIS A 118 -14.98 -0.66 -1.95
C HIS A 118 -13.45 -0.69 -2.00
N VAL A 119 -12.82 0.24 -1.29
CA VAL A 119 -11.36 0.24 -1.08
C VAL A 119 -11.05 0.15 0.40
N CYS A 120 -10.04 -0.63 0.75
CA CYS A 120 -9.42 -0.61 2.08
C CYS A 120 -7.91 -0.82 1.99
N ILE A 121 -7.20 -0.47 3.06
CA ILE A 121 -5.81 -0.89 3.22
C ILE A 121 -5.83 -2.38 3.52
N GLU A 122 -5.06 -3.13 2.76
CA GLU A 122 -4.95 -4.57 2.86
C GLU A 122 -3.70 -4.96 3.65
N GLN A 123 -2.53 -4.44 3.29
CA GLN A 123 -1.28 -4.78 3.97
C GLN A 123 -0.32 -3.58 4.05
N ILE A 124 0.47 -3.52 5.12
CA ILE A 124 1.63 -2.65 5.26
C ILE A 124 2.86 -3.53 5.45
N SER A 125 3.91 -3.33 4.66
CA SER A 125 5.10 -4.18 4.67
C SER A 125 6.36 -3.42 4.29
N TYR A 126 7.52 -3.95 4.64
CA TYR A 126 8.80 -3.48 4.13
C TYR A 126 9.09 -4.13 2.77
N ALA A 127 9.45 -3.31 1.78
CA ALA A 127 9.87 -3.75 0.45
C ALA A 127 11.36 -3.44 0.26
N SER A 128 12.19 -4.48 0.13
CA SER A 128 13.62 -4.30 -0.16
C SER A 128 13.84 -4.08 -1.66
N SER A 129 14.61 -3.05 -2.02
CA SER A 129 15.05 -2.84 -3.41
C SER A 129 16.03 -3.93 -3.88
N ILE A 130 16.72 -4.61 -2.96
CA ILE A 130 17.62 -5.73 -3.24
C ILE A 130 16.85 -6.92 -3.85
N GLY A 131 15.61 -7.18 -3.41
CA GLY A 131 14.82 -8.30 -3.90
C GLY A 131 14.24 -8.12 -5.31
N TRP A 132 14.07 -6.88 -5.78
CA TRP A 132 13.56 -6.61 -7.13
C TRP A 132 14.62 -6.79 -8.22
N ALA A 133 15.87 -6.41 -7.94
CA ALA A 133 16.99 -6.61 -8.88
C ALA A 133 17.22 -8.10 -9.16
N GLU A 134 17.27 -8.95 -8.13
CA GLU A 134 17.46 -10.39 -8.30
C GLU A 134 16.27 -11.08 -8.99
N ARG A 135 15.02 -10.64 -8.71
CA ARG A 135 13.80 -11.19 -9.35
C ARG A 135 13.66 -10.78 -10.81
N SER A 136 14.05 -9.57 -11.17
CA SER A 136 13.98 -9.08 -12.56
C SER A 136 15.08 -9.70 -13.44
N GLU A 137 16.23 -10.05 -12.87
CA GLU A 137 17.30 -10.77 -13.58
C GLU A 137 16.96 -12.25 -13.81
N ALA A 138 16.30 -12.92 -12.85
CA ALA A 138 15.78 -14.27 -12.98
C ALA A 138 14.66 -14.40 -14.04
N GLN A 139 13.80 -13.37 -14.18
CA GLN A 139 12.77 -13.35 -15.23
C GLN A 139 13.33 -13.06 -16.62
N ARG A 140 14.50 -12.43 -16.71
CA ARG A 140 15.18 -12.12 -17.98
C ARG A 140 15.95 -13.32 -18.54
N THR A 141 16.52 -14.15 -17.68
CA THR A 141 17.24 -15.38 -18.04
C THR A 141 16.32 -16.55 -18.41
N LEU A 142 15.04 -16.52 -18.02
CA LEU A 142 14.04 -17.51 -18.43
C LEU A 142 13.40 -17.23 -19.81
N ARG A 143 13.81 -16.15 -20.50
CA ARG A 143 13.31 -15.76 -21.83
C ARG A 143 14.38 -15.78 -22.93
N THR A 144 15.54 -16.39 -22.66
CA THR A 144 16.62 -16.68 -23.62
C THR A 144 16.85 -18.17 -23.68
#